data_AF-A0A3C0BS34-F1
#
_entry.id   AF-A0A3C0BS34-F1
#
_cell.length_a   1.000
_cell.length_b   1.000
_cell.length_c   1.000
_cell.angle_alpha   90.00
_cell.angle_beta   90.00
_cell.angle_gamma   90.00
#
_symmetry.space_group_name_H-M   'P 1'
#
loop_
_entity.id
_entity.type
_entity.pdbx_description
1 polymer ?
#
loop_
_entity_poly.entity_id
_entity_poly.type
_entity_poly.pdbx_seq_one_letter_code
_entity_poly.pdbx_strand_id
1 'polypeptide(L)'
;MKEVLEELEVRRDKARAGGGPKRIEAQHSRGKLTARERLDLLLDEGSFEEFDMYVEHRCTDFGMEGNKVPGDGVVTGWGTINGRVTYVFAKDFTVFGGSLSEAHANKMIKIQDMALQNRAPIIGLFDAGGARIQEGVAALGGYGEVFLRNVLASGVIPQISVIMGPCAGGDVYSPAMTDFI
;
A
#
# COMPACT_ATOMS: atom_id res chain seq x y z
N MET A 1 -2.46 30.86 8.93
CA MET A 1 -2.01 29.62 9.60
C MET A 1 -3.19 28.70 9.93
N LYS A 2 -4.28 29.20 10.54
CA LYS A 2 -5.48 28.40 10.82
C LYS A 2 -6.12 27.77 9.57
N GLU A 3 -6.34 28.55 8.52
CA GLU A 3 -6.91 28.07 7.24
C GLU A 3 -6.07 26.97 6.57
N VAL A 4 -4.74 27.05 6.67
CA VAL A 4 -3.83 26.04 6.10
C VAL A 4 -3.93 24.71 6.86
N LEU A 5 -4.11 24.77 8.18
CA LEU A 5 -4.32 23.57 9.00
C LEU A 5 -5.68 22.93 8.71
N GLU A 6 -6.73 23.74 8.55
CA GLU A 6 -8.06 23.24 8.18
C GLU A 6 -8.03 22.55 6.80
N GLU A 7 -7.39 23.16 5.80
CA GLU A 7 -7.21 22.54 4.48
C GLU A 7 -6.38 21.24 4.55
N LEU A 8 -5.37 21.18 5.41
CA LEU A 8 -4.58 19.98 5.61
C LEU A 8 -5.42 18.82 6.18
N GLU A 9 -6.26 19.09 7.19
CA GLU A 9 -7.16 18.07 7.74
C GLU A 9 -8.16 17.58 6.68
N VAL A 10 -8.73 18.49 5.88
CA VAL A 10 -9.62 18.10 4.77
C VAL A 10 -8.93 17.16 3.78
N ARG A 11 -7.67 17.43 3.41
CA ARG A 11 -6.88 16.55 2.53
C ARG A 11 -6.57 15.22 3.18
N ARG A 12 -6.29 15.21 4.48
CA ARG A 12 -6.02 14.01 5.27
C ARG A 12 -7.24 13.11 5.33
N ASP A 13 -8.42 13.68 5.58
CA ASP A 13 -9.69 12.96 5.62
C ASP A 13 -10.03 12.38 4.24
N LYS A 14 -9.79 13.15 3.17
CA LYS A 14 -9.95 12.64 1.79
C LYS A 14 -9.03 11.46 1.50
N ALA A 15 -7.77 11.51 1.94
CA ALA A 15 -6.82 10.41 1.75
C ALA A 15 -7.19 9.17 2.60
N ARG A 16 -7.67 9.39 3.83
CA ARG A 16 -8.13 8.31 4.72
C ARG A 16 -9.40 7.62 4.23
N ALA A 17 -10.25 8.34 3.51
CA ALA A 17 -11.49 7.80 2.94
C ALA A 17 -11.26 6.77 1.83
N GLY A 18 -10.05 6.66 1.27
CA GLY A 18 -9.71 5.69 0.22
C GLY A 18 -10.67 5.74 -0.96
N GLY A 19 -11.27 4.59 -1.31
CA GLY A 19 -12.27 4.47 -2.38
C GLY A 19 -13.65 5.06 -2.06
N GLY A 20 -13.84 5.65 -0.89
CA GLY A 20 -15.07 6.26 -0.42
C GLY A 20 -16.03 5.30 0.29
N PRO A 21 -17.06 5.83 0.96
CA PRO A 21 -17.91 5.09 1.90
C PRO A 21 -18.61 3.89 1.25
N LYS A 22 -19.10 4.04 0.01
CA LYS A 22 -19.76 2.95 -0.73
C LYS A 22 -18.83 1.75 -0.96
N ARG A 23 -17.54 1.98 -1.24
CA ARG A 23 -16.57 0.91 -1.48
C ARG A 23 -16.09 0.29 -0.18
N ILE A 24 -15.98 1.08 0.89
CA ILE A 24 -15.71 0.59 2.25
C ILE A 24 -16.85 -0.32 2.72
N GLU A 25 -18.10 0.08 2.57
CA GLU A 25 -19.27 -0.75 2.91
C GLU A 25 -19.30 -2.05 2.08
N ALA A 26 -18.97 -1.98 0.79
CA ALA A 26 -18.83 -3.16 -0.06
C ALA A 26 -17.68 -4.09 0.39
N GLN A 27 -16.61 -3.56 0.99
CA GLN A 27 -15.53 -4.34 1.57
C GLN A 27 -15.98 -5.01 2.87
N HIS A 28 -16.62 -4.26 3.78
CA HIS A 28 -17.12 -4.76 5.06
C HIS A 28 -18.21 -5.81 4.90
N SER A 29 -19.15 -5.62 3.96
CA SER A 29 -20.21 -6.61 3.65
C SER A 29 -19.67 -7.96 3.18
N ARG A 30 -18.40 -8.02 2.71
CA ARG A 30 -17.70 -9.26 2.37
C ARG A 30 -16.93 -9.88 3.55
N GLY A 31 -17.11 -9.33 4.76
CA GLY A 31 -16.39 -9.76 5.97
C GLY A 31 -14.92 -9.35 5.99
N LYS A 32 -14.53 -8.33 5.22
CA LYS A 32 -13.15 -7.86 5.12
C LYS A 32 -12.99 -6.47 5.72
N LEU A 33 -11.86 -6.26 6.37
CA LEU A 33 -11.41 -4.95 6.80
C LEU A 33 -10.80 -4.15 5.63
N THR A 34 -10.75 -2.84 5.80
CA THR A 34 -10.00 -1.90 4.94
C THR A 34 -8.49 -1.99 5.20
N ALA A 35 -7.67 -1.41 4.32
CA ALA A 35 -6.22 -1.38 4.50
C ALA A 35 -5.80 -0.74 5.84
N ARG A 36 -6.45 0.36 6.23
CA ARG A 36 -6.13 1.10 7.47
C ARG A 36 -6.57 0.35 8.72
N GLU A 37 -7.79 -0.18 8.73
CA GLU A 37 -8.27 -1.01 9.85
C GLU A 37 -7.37 -2.24 10.09
N ARG A 38 -6.81 -2.82 9.04
CA ARG A 38 -5.84 -3.93 9.17
C ARG A 38 -4.53 -3.48 9.83
N LEU A 39 -4.05 -2.29 9.50
CA LEU A 39 -2.85 -1.73 10.11
C LEU A 39 -3.09 -1.36 11.57
N ASP A 40 -4.25 -0.77 11.88
CA ASP A 40 -4.65 -0.42 13.25
C ASP A 40 -4.74 -1.64 14.17
N LEU A 41 -5.10 -2.81 13.62
CA LEU A 41 -5.09 -4.08 14.37
C LEU A 41 -3.72 -4.74 14.47
N LEU A 42 -2.88 -4.60 13.43
CA LEU A 42 -1.58 -5.27 13.36
C LEU A 42 -0.53 -4.58 14.22
N LEU A 43 -0.55 -3.25 14.25
CA LEU A 43 0.45 -2.42 14.91
C LEU A 43 0.01 -2.03 16.31
N ASP A 44 0.98 -1.72 17.17
CA ASP A 44 0.70 -1.19 18.50
C ASP A 44 -0.03 0.15 18.39
N GLU A 45 -0.98 0.40 19.29
CA GLU A 45 -1.85 1.58 19.26
C GLU A 45 -1.05 2.89 19.19
N GLY A 46 -1.40 3.75 18.23
CA GLY A 46 -0.75 5.05 18.04
C GLY A 46 0.69 5.00 17.49
N SER A 47 1.20 3.83 17.09
CA SER A 47 2.57 3.70 16.59
C SER A 47 2.72 3.94 15.08
N PHE A 48 1.63 3.93 14.32
CA PHE A 48 1.70 3.98 12.85
C PHE A 48 2.05 5.37 12.33
N GLU A 49 3.20 5.45 11.66
CA GLU A 49 3.69 6.63 10.96
C GLU A 49 3.63 6.40 9.45
N GLU A 50 2.72 7.12 8.79
CA GLU A 50 2.43 6.94 7.37
C GLU A 50 3.33 7.81 6.47
N PHE A 51 3.84 7.20 5.40
CA PHE A 51 4.53 7.90 4.32
C PHE A 51 3.65 8.06 3.08
N ASP A 52 3.87 9.16 2.35
CA ASP A 52 3.32 9.38 1.01
C ASP A 52 1.78 9.28 0.94
N MET A 53 1.09 9.68 2.01
CA MET A 53 -0.38 9.69 2.11
C MET A 53 -1.05 10.46 0.96
N TYR A 54 -0.41 11.55 0.49
CA TYR A 54 -0.97 12.44 -0.52
C TYR A 54 -0.51 12.14 -1.95
N VAL A 55 0.30 11.10 -2.17
CA VAL A 55 0.78 10.75 -3.51
C VAL A 55 -0.37 10.27 -4.38
N GLU A 56 -0.42 10.73 -5.62
CA GLU A 56 -1.38 10.32 -6.65
C GLU A 56 -0.61 9.85 -7.89
N HIS A 57 -1.21 8.97 -8.69
CA HIS A 57 -0.62 8.58 -9.97
C HIS A 57 -0.55 9.77 -10.95
N ARG A 58 0.35 9.66 -11.92
CA ARG A 58 0.57 10.67 -12.97
C ARG A 58 0.01 10.27 -14.34
N CYS A 59 -0.60 9.09 -14.43
CA CYS A 59 -1.20 8.58 -15.65
C CYS A 59 -2.31 9.50 -16.19
N THR A 60 -2.24 9.82 -17.48
CA THR A 60 -3.24 10.56 -18.25
C THR A 60 -4.03 9.68 -19.21
N ASP A 61 -3.60 8.44 -19.41
CA ASP A 61 -4.21 7.51 -20.35
C ASP A 61 -5.56 7.00 -19.85
N PHE A 62 -6.42 6.56 -20.77
CA PHE A 62 -7.71 5.91 -20.48
C PHE A 62 -8.62 6.68 -19.49
N GLY A 63 -8.52 8.02 -19.46
CA GLY A 63 -9.34 8.87 -18.58
C GLY A 63 -8.86 8.95 -17.14
N MET A 64 -7.66 8.45 -16.83
CA MET A 64 -7.09 8.47 -15.47
C MET A 64 -6.81 9.89 -14.96
N GLU A 65 -6.58 10.87 -15.85
CA GLU A 65 -6.27 12.26 -15.46
C GLU A 65 -7.31 12.86 -14.48
N GLY A 66 -8.60 12.59 -14.71
CA GLY A 66 -9.71 13.10 -13.91
C GLY A 66 -10.09 12.23 -12.70
N ASN A 67 -9.41 11.10 -12.49
CA ASN A 67 -9.75 10.13 -11.47
C ASN A 67 -8.52 9.79 -10.63
N LYS A 68 -8.22 10.64 -9.65
CA LYS A 68 -7.08 10.51 -8.74
C LYS A 68 -7.55 10.31 -7.30
N VAL A 69 -6.91 9.35 -6.63
CA VAL A 69 -7.16 9.06 -5.22
C VAL A 69 -5.83 9.16 -4.47
N PRO A 70 -5.72 10.03 -3.44
CA PRO A 70 -4.52 10.11 -2.63
C PRO A 70 -4.14 8.77 -2.01
N GLY A 71 -2.84 8.49 -1.96
CA GLY A 71 -2.26 7.24 -1.52
C GLY A 71 -2.13 6.19 -2.64
N ASP A 72 -2.82 6.38 -3.76
CA ASP A 72 -2.76 5.55 -4.98
C ASP A 72 -3.02 4.05 -4.77
N GLY A 73 -3.85 3.74 -3.75
CA GLY A 73 -4.30 2.38 -3.45
C GLY A 73 -3.32 1.53 -2.64
N VAL A 74 -2.34 2.16 -1.99
CA VAL A 74 -1.52 1.53 -0.95
C VAL A 74 -1.23 2.48 0.20
N VAL A 75 -1.39 1.98 1.42
CA VAL A 75 -0.98 2.65 2.64
C VAL A 75 0.39 2.10 3.01
N THR A 76 1.38 2.96 3.21
CA THR A 76 2.78 2.57 3.48
C THR A 76 3.30 3.32 4.68
N GLY A 77 4.08 2.66 5.53
CA GLY A 77 4.60 3.30 6.73
C GLY A 77 5.44 2.36 7.56
N TRP A 78 5.66 2.78 8.80
CA TRP A 78 6.22 1.92 9.83
C TRP A 78 5.44 2.12 11.13
N GLY A 79 5.58 1.18 12.04
CA GLY A 79 5.10 1.32 13.41
C GLY A 79 5.83 0.32 14.29
N THR A 80 5.20 -0.08 15.38
CA THR A 80 5.75 -1.12 16.26
C THR A 80 4.80 -2.31 16.39
N ILE A 81 5.37 -3.50 16.57
CA ILE A 81 4.64 -4.70 16.97
C ILE A 81 5.32 -5.24 18.22
N ASN A 82 4.62 -5.21 19.36
CA ASN A 82 5.21 -5.50 20.66
C ASN A 82 6.48 -4.66 20.93
N GLY A 83 6.42 -3.37 20.59
CA GLY A 83 7.52 -2.42 20.73
C GLY A 83 8.67 -2.57 19.71
N ARG A 84 8.57 -3.49 18.75
CA ARG A 84 9.61 -3.71 17.72
C ARG A 84 9.26 -2.99 16.42
N VAL A 85 10.17 -2.13 15.95
CA VAL A 85 10.03 -1.42 14.67
C VAL A 85 9.75 -2.42 13.55
N THR A 86 8.66 -2.18 12.82
CA THR A 86 8.21 -3.00 11.69
C THR A 86 7.71 -2.08 10.58
N TYR A 87 8.22 -2.28 9.37
CA TYR A 87 7.76 -1.60 8.18
C TYR A 87 6.56 -2.32 7.59
N VAL A 88 5.65 -1.57 6.98
CA VAL A 88 4.39 -2.12 6.47
C VAL A 88 3.97 -1.48 5.17
N PHE A 89 3.32 -2.27 4.33
CA PHE A 89 2.42 -1.76 3.30
C PHE A 89 1.10 -2.53 3.33
N ALA A 90 -0.01 -1.85 3.07
CA ALA A 90 -1.32 -2.45 2.98
C ALA A 90 -2.03 -1.96 1.71
N LYS A 91 -2.32 -2.88 0.80
CA LYS A 91 -3.04 -2.56 -0.44
C LYS A 91 -4.52 -2.32 -0.15
N ASP A 92 -5.04 -1.22 -0.70
CA ASP A 92 -6.41 -0.81 -0.51
C ASP A 92 -7.27 -1.20 -1.72
N PHE A 93 -7.99 -2.32 -1.58
CA PHE A 93 -8.89 -2.82 -2.62
C PHE A 93 -9.99 -1.83 -3.00
N THR A 94 -10.34 -0.89 -2.11
CA THR A 94 -11.36 0.13 -2.41
C THR A 94 -10.86 1.13 -3.46
N VAL A 95 -9.56 1.27 -3.65
CA VAL A 95 -8.95 2.21 -4.61
C VAL A 95 -8.46 1.43 -5.83
N PHE A 96 -9.12 1.63 -6.98
CA PHE A 96 -8.81 0.92 -8.24
C PHE A 96 -8.68 -0.62 -8.10
N GLY A 97 -9.40 -1.25 -7.17
CA GLY A 97 -9.28 -2.68 -6.91
C GLY A 97 -7.92 -3.08 -6.32
N GLY A 98 -7.21 -2.16 -5.65
CA GLY A 98 -5.86 -2.36 -5.13
C GLY A 98 -4.79 -2.49 -6.22
N SER A 99 -5.12 -2.20 -7.47
CA SER A 99 -4.22 -2.41 -8.60
C SER A 99 -2.95 -1.57 -8.51
N LEU A 100 -1.82 -2.22 -8.81
CA LEU A 100 -0.50 -1.62 -8.73
C LEU A 100 -0.22 -0.76 -9.97
N SER A 101 -0.02 0.52 -9.72
CA SER A 101 0.47 1.57 -10.63
C SER A 101 1.94 1.88 -10.36
N GLU A 102 2.52 2.76 -11.17
CA GLU A 102 3.88 3.27 -10.95
C GLU A 102 4.00 4.00 -9.60
N ALA A 103 3.08 4.90 -9.26
CA ALA A 103 3.16 5.66 -8.00
C ALA A 103 2.92 4.77 -6.77
N HIS A 104 1.99 3.82 -6.84
CA HIS A 104 1.81 2.76 -5.85
C HIS A 104 3.08 1.93 -5.66
N ALA A 105 3.71 1.47 -6.74
CA ALA A 105 4.96 0.73 -6.67
C ALA A 105 6.09 1.56 -6.03
N ASN A 106 6.22 2.84 -6.41
CA ASN A 106 7.22 3.74 -5.83
C ASN A 106 7.07 3.92 -4.32
N LYS A 107 5.84 3.95 -3.80
CA LYS A 107 5.59 3.94 -2.35
C LYS A 107 6.08 2.64 -1.70
N MET A 108 5.78 1.49 -2.30
CA MET A 108 6.23 0.19 -1.81
C MET A 108 7.76 0.05 -1.86
N ILE A 109 8.37 0.49 -2.96
CA ILE A 109 9.82 0.52 -3.15
C ILE A 109 10.49 1.33 -2.03
N LYS A 110 9.98 2.55 -1.76
CA LYS A 110 10.49 3.39 -0.69
C LYS A 110 10.45 2.65 0.66
N ILE A 111 9.34 1.99 0.98
CA ILE A 111 9.21 1.33 2.28
C ILE A 111 10.05 0.05 2.40
N GLN A 112 10.22 -0.69 1.30
CA GLN A 112 11.16 -1.82 1.24
C GLN A 112 12.61 -1.36 1.43
N ASP A 113 13.01 -0.28 0.75
CA ASP A 113 14.36 0.28 0.86
C ASP A 113 14.63 0.78 2.29
N MET A 114 13.66 1.46 2.91
CA MET A 114 13.78 1.89 4.31
C MET A 114 13.85 0.72 5.29
N ALA A 115 13.06 -0.34 5.10
CA ALA A 115 13.12 -1.54 5.92
C ALA A 115 14.50 -2.20 5.86
N LEU A 116 15.03 -2.34 4.64
CA LEU A 116 16.35 -2.93 4.41
C LEU A 116 17.48 -2.08 5.02
N GLN A 117 17.42 -0.75 4.83
CA GLN A 117 18.39 0.19 5.41
C GLN A 117 18.42 0.14 6.94
N ASN A 118 17.25 0.01 7.57
CA ASN A 118 17.13 -0.01 9.02
C ASN A 118 17.20 -1.43 9.62
N ARG A 119 17.40 -2.46 8.78
CA ARG A 119 17.43 -3.88 9.18
C ARG A 119 16.22 -4.29 10.02
N ALA A 120 15.05 -3.78 9.65
CA ALA A 120 13.79 -4.04 10.33
C ALA A 120 12.89 -4.94 9.47
N PRO A 121 12.03 -5.77 10.08
CA PRO A 121 11.07 -6.59 9.35
C PRO A 121 10.13 -5.74 8.49
N ILE A 122 9.63 -6.34 7.41
CA ILE A 122 8.57 -5.76 6.59
C ILE A 122 7.39 -6.72 6.44
N ILE A 123 6.17 -6.20 6.60
CA ILE A 123 4.92 -6.95 6.43
C ILE A 123 4.07 -6.32 5.31
N GLY A 124 3.74 -7.11 4.30
CA GLY A 124 2.86 -6.73 3.19
C GLY A 124 1.45 -7.30 3.34
N LEU A 125 0.43 -6.45 3.37
CA LEU A 125 -0.98 -6.86 3.41
C LEU A 125 -1.58 -6.73 2.01
N PHE A 126 -1.90 -7.87 1.40
CA PHE A 126 -2.29 -7.95 -0.01
C PHE A 126 -3.81 -8.06 -0.17
N ASP A 127 -4.37 -7.17 -0.98
CA ASP A 127 -5.77 -7.17 -1.42
C ASP A 127 -5.89 -6.36 -2.72
N ALA A 128 -5.55 -7.00 -3.84
CA ALA A 128 -5.34 -6.35 -5.12
C ALA A 128 -5.65 -7.23 -6.34
N GLY A 129 -6.25 -6.60 -7.36
CA GLY A 129 -6.62 -7.22 -8.63
C GLY A 129 -5.48 -7.38 -9.64
N GLY A 130 -4.23 -7.07 -9.27
CA GLY A 130 -3.06 -7.18 -10.16
C GLY A 130 -2.53 -5.85 -10.66
N ALA A 131 -1.98 -5.83 -11.88
CA ALA A 131 -1.44 -4.62 -12.51
C ALA A 131 -2.56 -3.62 -12.85
N ARG A 132 -2.29 -2.33 -12.71
CA ARG A 132 -3.16 -1.29 -13.25
C ARG A 132 -3.00 -1.22 -14.77
N ILE A 133 -3.91 -1.87 -15.48
CA ILE A 133 -3.88 -2.01 -16.94
C ILE A 133 -3.77 -0.65 -17.64
N GLN A 134 -4.41 0.38 -17.08
CA GLN A 134 -4.41 1.75 -17.60
C GLN A 134 -3.02 2.39 -17.63
N GLU A 135 -2.06 1.89 -16.83
CA GLU A 135 -0.66 2.38 -16.82
C GLU A 135 0.30 1.47 -17.60
N GLY A 136 -0.20 0.36 -18.14
CA GLY A 136 0.54 -0.54 -19.02
C GLY A 136 1.91 -0.95 -18.48
N VAL A 137 2.95 -0.64 -19.26
CA VAL A 137 4.35 -0.98 -18.96
C VAL A 137 4.87 -0.33 -17.67
N ALA A 138 4.34 0.83 -17.27
CA ALA A 138 4.78 1.48 -16.04
C ALA A 138 4.40 0.66 -14.79
N ALA A 139 3.19 0.08 -14.78
CA ALA A 139 2.76 -0.85 -13.74
C ALA A 139 3.62 -2.14 -13.72
N LEU A 140 3.99 -2.66 -14.90
CA LEU A 140 4.85 -3.84 -15.00
C LEU A 140 6.28 -3.57 -14.54
N GLY A 141 6.84 -2.40 -14.86
CA GLY A 141 8.12 -1.94 -14.35
C GLY A 141 8.11 -1.82 -12.83
N GLY A 142 7.02 -1.27 -12.27
CA GLY A 142 6.80 -1.22 -10.82
C GLY A 142 6.85 -2.59 -10.13
N TYR A 143 6.25 -3.62 -10.74
CA TYR A 143 6.39 -5.00 -10.26
C TYR A 143 7.85 -5.47 -10.23
N GLY A 144 8.58 -5.26 -11.32
CA GLY A 144 9.99 -5.66 -11.41
C GLY A 144 10.85 -5.08 -10.29
N GLU A 145 10.64 -3.79 -9.98
CA GLU A 145 11.35 -3.11 -8.90
C GLU A 145 10.98 -3.62 -7.50
N VAL A 146 9.69 -3.92 -7.26
CA VAL A 146 9.24 -4.53 -5.99
C VAL A 146 9.86 -5.92 -5.81
N PHE A 147 9.88 -6.74 -6.88
CA PHE A 147 10.46 -8.08 -6.84
C PHE A 147 11.96 -8.05 -6.61
N LEU A 148 12.68 -7.14 -7.28
CA LEU A 148 14.11 -6.94 -7.05
C LEU A 148 14.39 -6.67 -5.57
N ARG A 149 13.58 -5.83 -4.92
CA ARG A 149 13.74 -5.54 -3.49
C ARG A 149 13.40 -6.71 -2.60
N ASN A 150 12.42 -7.55 -2.96
CA ASN A 150 12.19 -8.80 -2.23
C ASN A 150 13.42 -9.71 -2.25
N VAL A 151 14.08 -9.83 -3.42
CA VAL A 151 15.30 -10.61 -3.57
C VAL A 151 16.48 -9.99 -2.80
N LEU A 152 16.67 -8.67 -2.90
CA LEU A 152 17.75 -7.98 -2.19
C LEU A 152 17.60 -8.05 -0.66
N ALA A 153 16.36 -8.09 -0.16
CA ALA A 153 16.05 -8.23 1.26
C ALA A 153 16.05 -9.69 1.75
N SER A 154 16.02 -10.67 0.83
CA SER A 154 15.92 -12.10 1.15
C SER A 154 17.12 -12.56 1.98
N GLY A 155 16.84 -13.10 3.17
CA GLY A 155 17.87 -13.52 4.13
C GLY A 155 18.56 -12.37 4.87
N VAL A 156 18.14 -11.11 4.67
CA VAL A 156 18.67 -9.93 5.37
C VAL A 156 17.68 -9.41 6.41
N ILE A 157 16.42 -9.21 6.03
CA ILE A 157 15.32 -8.83 6.93
C ILE A 157 14.17 -9.83 6.78
N PRO A 158 13.39 -10.11 7.84
CA PRO A 158 12.17 -10.90 7.70
C PRO A 158 11.15 -10.18 6.84
N GLN A 159 10.63 -10.88 5.83
CA GLN A 159 9.59 -10.43 4.92
C GLN A 159 8.37 -11.34 5.09
N ILE A 160 7.23 -10.77 5.49
CA ILE A 160 5.99 -11.52 5.67
C ILE A 160 4.92 -10.95 4.76
N SER A 161 4.21 -11.83 4.04
CA SER A 161 3.04 -11.47 3.25
C SER A 161 1.79 -12.02 3.91
N VAL A 162 0.71 -11.23 3.92
CA VAL A 162 -0.60 -11.68 4.40
C VAL A 162 -1.62 -11.45 3.29
N ILE A 163 -2.20 -12.53 2.77
CA ILE A 163 -3.17 -12.47 1.68
C ILE A 163 -4.58 -12.27 2.25
N MET A 164 -5.10 -11.05 2.16
CA MET A 164 -6.38 -10.65 2.75
C MET A 164 -7.49 -10.41 1.70
N GLY A 165 -7.21 -10.75 0.44
CA GLY A 165 -8.17 -10.72 -0.65
C GLY A 165 -7.57 -11.24 -1.95
N PRO A 166 -8.12 -10.85 -3.13
CA PRO A 166 -7.50 -11.19 -4.39
C PRO A 166 -6.02 -10.79 -4.40
N CYS A 167 -5.20 -11.63 -5.00
CA CYS A 167 -3.81 -11.34 -5.33
C CYS A 167 -3.61 -12.00 -6.71
N ALA A 168 -3.73 -11.21 -7.77
CA ALA A 168 -3.92 -11.73 -9.12
C ALA A 168 -2.77 -11.38 -10.05
N GLY A 169 -2.42 -12.33 -10.94
CA GLY A 169 -1.40 -12.14 -11.96
C GLY A 169 -0.02 -11.87 -11.36
N GLY A 170 0.64 -10.80 -11.79
CA GLY A 170 1.99 -10.46 -11.33
C GLY A 170 2.10 -10.25 -9.81
N ASP A 171 1.01 -9.85 -9.15
CA ASP A 171 1.06 -9.51 -7.72
C ASP A 171 1.44 -10.68 -6.81
N VAL A 172 1.20 -11.91 -7.26
CA VAL A 172 1.49 -13.13 -6.48
C VAL A 172 2.98 -13.41 -6.33
N TYR A 173 3.82 -12.84 -7.19
CA TYR A 173 5.26 -13.11 -7.18
C TYR A 173 5.98 -12.40 -6.03
N SER A 174 5.51 -11.24 -5.58
CA SER A 174 6.09 -10.59 -4.40
C SER A 174 5.90 -11.45 -3.15
N PRO A 175 4.69 -11.92 -2.80
CA PRO A 175 4.49 -12.91 -1.73
C PRO A 175 5.33 -14.17 -1.89
N ALA A 176 5.41 -14.73 -3.11
CA ALA A 176 6.20 -15.94 -3.37
C ALA A 176 7.70 -15.78 -3.09
N MET A 177 8.21 -14.53 -3.07
CA MET A 177 9.59 -14.20 -2.76
C MET A 177 9.80 -13.74 -1.29
N THR A 178 8.72 -13.64 -0.50
CA THR A 178 8.81 -13.38 0.94
C THR A 178 9.00 -14.68 1.73
N ASP A 179 9.40 -14.57 2.99
CA ASP A 179 9.75 -15.74 3.81
C ASP A 179 8.50 -16.53 4.25
N PHE A 180 7.37 -15.84 4.46
CA PHE A 180 6.11 -16.41 4.91
C PHE A 180 4.92 -15.79 4.18
N ILE A 181 3.92 -16.61 3.86
CA ILE A 181 2.63 -16.23 3.25
C ILE A 181 1.49 -16.76 4.12
#